data_AF-A0A954H405-F1
#
_entry.id   AF-A0A954H405-F1
#
_cell.length_a   1.000
_cell.length_b   1.000
_cell.length_c   1.000
_cell.angle_alpha   90.00
_cell.angle_beta   90.00
_cell.angle_gamma   90.00
#
_symmetry.space_group_name_H-M   'P 1'
#
loop_
_entity.id
_entity.type
_entity.pdbx_description
1 polymer ?
#
loop_
_entity_poly.entity_id
_entity_poly.type
_entity_poly.pdbx_seq_one_letter_code
_entity_poly.pdbx_strand_id
1 'polypeptide(L)'
;MTQTNAPTVVFIDDHEEELKPLAELVSNAGMAGCKVDSPEDVDAELLEHADLVIVDYTLDDWIGNVDVNQLSLKPVNGVALASVLREHYRTEPLRHAPPTGFALITGKPDAISTSPGERRPHVVARLSNLEWFFEKYTDSQQNADQIVSLAIAIHSLPSGFSENMVELDELIELLGVTHENPLFERYRDAVGLCRPPLHHLSKESGGLILIRWLLHRILPHTSFLIDERNLAARLRVTIDSLRLQLAENGQFMEELANYAYTGLLSTFDGIRWWRGGIEQWLWNITDGQSSKPAAVLESLKQVGADKLVPTEEVRPVVTLNEHLKQEDSLTSRSDVVAIQLDDWPSYAEPAYVRREILEKHDFLKLFVTEV
;
A
#
# COMPACT_ATOMS: atom_id res chain seq x y z
N MET A 1 -20.09 0.29 21.58
CA MET A 1 -19.10 1.34 21.29
C MET A 1 -18.09 1.33 22.43
N THR A 2 -17.17 0.37 22.38
CA THR A 2 -16.00 0.34 23.25
C THR A 2 -15.14 1.56 22.94
N GLN A 3 -14.62 2.24 23.95
CA GLN A 3 -13.58 3.25 23.75
C GLN A 3 -12.42 2.56 23.04
N THR A 4 -12.26 2.83 21.74
CA THR A 4 -11.17 2.29 20.94
C THR A 4 -9.91 3.00 21.38
N ASN A 5 -9.05 2.29 22.10
CA ASN A 5 -7.71 2.76 22.38
C ASN A 5 -6.99 3.04 21.06
N ALA A 6 -6.11 4.02 21.07
CA ALA A 6 -5.17 4.28 19.99
C ALA A 6 -4.43 2.98 19.58
N PRO A 7 -4.19 2.71 18.28
CA PRO A 7 -3.28 1.64 17.88
C PRO A 7 -1.89 1.79 18.50
N THR A 8 -1.22 0.69 18.79
CA THR A 8 0.12 0.66 19.36
C THR A 8 1.14 0.18 18.33
N VAL A 9 2.19 0.96 18.11
CA VAL A 9 3.33 0.64 17.26
C VAL A 9 4.56 0.40 18.13
N VAL A 10 5.23 -0.73 17.93
CA VAL A 10 6.47 -1.10 18.62
C VAL A 10 7.60 -1.12 17.60
N PHE A 11 8.61 -0.29 17.81
CA PHE A 11 9.86 -0.30 17.05
C PHE A 11 10.91 -1.12 17.80
N ILE A 12 11.61 -1.99 17.08
CA ILE A 12 12.67 -2.84 17.62
C ILE A 12 13.97 -2.54 16.87
N ASP A 13 14.96 -2.01 17.57
CA ASP A 13 16.29 -1.64 17.03
C ASP A 13 17.33 -1.82 18.13
N ASP A 14 18.53 -2.29 17.78
CA ASP A 14 19.66 -2.38 18.73
C ASP A 14 20.28 -1.01 19.02
N HIS A 15 19.90 0.02 18.26
CA HIS A 15 20.17 1.43 18.52
C HIS A 15 18.87 2.23 18.62
N GLU A 16 18.17 2.13 19.74
CA GLU A 16 16.87 2.80 19.96
C GLU A 16 16.86 4.30 19.56
N GLU A 17 17.96 5.02 19.81
CA GLU A 17 18.10 6.45 19.48
C GLU A 17 17.94 6.75 17.98
N GLU A 18 18.18 5.79 17.09
CA GLU A 18 17.98 5.97 15.65
C GLU A 18 16.50 6.03 15.24
N LEU A 19 15.63 5.29 15.95
CA LEU A 19 14.20 5.21 15.63
C LEU A 19 13.34 6.13 16.49
N LYS A 20 13.85 6.64 17.62
CA LYS A 20 13.13 7.61 18.47
C LYS A 20 12.54 8.80 17.69
N PRO A 21 13.27 9.48 16.79
CA PRO A 21 12.70 10.58 16.01
C PRO A 21 11.51 10.16 15.13
N LEU A 22 11.58 8.98 14.52
CA LEU A 22 10.48 8.45 13.72
C LEU A 22 9.28 8.04 14.60
N ALA A 23 9.54 7.40 15.74
CA ALA A 23 8.50 7.05 16.71
C ALA A 23 7.78 8.29 17.26
N GLU A 24 8.50 9.39 17.51
CA GLU A 24 7.92 10.68 17.86
C GLU A 24 7.07 11.24 16.71
N LEU A 25 7.54 11.18 15.47
CA LEU A 25 6.75 11.59 14.30
C LEU A 25 5.47 10.78 14.16
N VAL A 26 5.52 9.45 14.31
CA VAL A 26 4.32 8.57 14.28
C VAL A 26 3.36 8.92 15.42
N SER A 27 3.87 9.15 16.62
CA SER A 27 3.07 9.57 17.78
C SER A 27 2.40 10.94 17.58
N ASN A 28 3.07 11.85 16.85
CA ASN A 28 2.56 13.19 16.56
C ASN A 28 1.62 13.22 15.34
N ALA A 29 1.83 12.35 14.36
CA ALA A 29 1.08 12.27 13.12
C ALA A 29 -0.30 11.62 13.29
N GLY A 30 -0.49 10.81 14.34
CA GLY A 30 -1.74 10.08 14.53
C GLY A 30 -2.06 9.73 15.97
N MET A 31 -3.27 9.20 16.16
CA MET A 31 -3.73 8.60 17.41
C MET A 31 -3.05 7.24 17.64
N ALA A 32 -1.72 7.12 17.53
CA ALA A 32 -1.02 5.87 17.77
C ALA A 32 -0.06 6.01 18.96
N GLY A 33 -0.10 5.07 19.90
CA GLY A 33 0.94 4.94 20.91
C GLY A 33 2.18 4.34 20.28
N CYS A 34 3.37 4.88 20.57
CA CYS A 34 4.63 4.30 20.09
C CYS A 34 5.53 3.89 21.25
N LYS A 35 6.24 2.79 21.06
CA LYS A 35 7.35 2.36 21.92
C LYS A 35 8.54 1.99 21.06
N VAL A 36 9.74 2.28 21.54
CA VAL A 36 11.01 1.82 20.95
C VAL A 36 11.67 0.96 22.01
N ASP A 37 12.04 -0.26 21.67
CA ASP A 37 12.71 -1.21 22.56
C ASP A 37 13.89 -1.89 21.87
N SER A 38 14.87 -2.31 22.66
CA SER A 38 15.90 -3.25 22.25
C SER A 38 15.32 -4.65 21.99
N PRO A 39 15.88 -5.45 21.06
CA PRO A 39 15.42 -6.82 20.83
C PRO A 39 15.36 -7.73 22.07
N GLU A 40 16.18 -7.46 23.10
CA GLU A 40 16.21 -8.25 24.34
C GLU A 40 15.12 -7.89 25.36
N ASP A 41 14.49 -6.73 25.20
CA ASP A 41 13.42 -6.23 26.07
C ASP A 41 12.02 -6.56 25.52
N VAL A 42 11.95 -7.26 24.39
CA VAL A 42 10.69 -7.69 23.78
C VAL A 42 10.15 -8.92 24.50
N ASP A 43 9.07 -8.73 25.26
CA ASP A 43 8.36 -9.79 25.95
C ASP A 43 6.94 -10.04 25.41
N ALA A 44 6.24 -11.01 25.99
CA ALA A 44 4.89 -11.35 25.59
C ALA A 44 3.91 -10.20 25.88
N GLU A 45 4.06 -9.49 26.99
CA GLU A 45 3.16 -8.38 27.34
C GLU A 45 3.26 -7.26 26.30
N LEU A 46 4.46 -6.94 25.84
CA LEU A 46 4.68 -5.97 24.77
C LEU A 46 3.99 -6.39 23.46
N LEU A 47 4.16 -7.65 23.06
CA LEU A 47 3.56 -8.17 21.82
C LEU A 47 2.03 -8.22 21.90
N GLU A 48 1.47 -8.62 23.05
CA GLU A 48 0.01 -8.71 23.26
C GLU A 48 -0.71 -7.37 23.00
N HIS A 49 -0.04 -6.26 23.29
CA HIS A 49 -0.59 -4.92 23.14
C HIS A 49 -0.23 -4.23 21.83
N ALA A 50 0.61 -4.84 20.99
CA ALA A 50 1.08 -4.24 19.74
C ALA A 50 0.12 -4.53 18.57
N ASP A 51 -0.31 -3.49 17.86
CA ASP A 51 -1.01 -3.67 16.58
C ASP A 51 -0.01 -3.82 15.42
N LEU A 52 1.14 -3.15 15.52
CA LEU A 52 2.22 -3.21 14.53
C LEU A 52 3.59 -3.25 15.20
N VAL A 53 4.39 -4.25 14.85
CA VAL A 53 5.80 -4.37 15.23
C VAL A 53 6.66 -4.03 14.02
N ILE A 54 7.60 -3.11 14.16
CA ILE A 54 8.54 -2.68 13.12
C ILE A 54 9.95 -3.01 13.59
N VAL A 55 10.62 -3.89 12.88
CA VAL A 55 11.98 -4.35 13.24
C VAL A 55 13.01 -3.70 12.32
N ASP A 56 14.10 -3.16 12.87
CA ASP A 56 15.24 -2.76 12.04
C ASP A 56 15.91 -3.98 11.41
N TYR A 57 16.31 -3.85 10.16
CA TYR A 57 16.98 -4.91 9.45
C TYR A 57 18.38 -5.24 9.98
N THR A 58 19.17 -4.22 10.30
CA THR A 58 20.59 -4.33 10.68
C THR A 58 20.69 -4.37 12.20
N LEU A 59 20.83 -5.56 12.77
CA LEU A 59 20.96 -5.77 14.22
C LEU A 59 22.38 -6.24 14.58
N ASP A 60 23.38 -5.53 14.06
CA ASP A 60 24.80 -5.94 14.12
C ASP A 60 25.43 -5.72 15.50
N ASP A 61 24.88 -4.80 16.30
CA ASP A 61 25.37 -4.38 17.62
C ASP A 61 24.52 -4.92 18.78
N TRP A 62 23.55 -5.79 18.49
CA TRP A 62 22.71 -6.44 19.50
C TRP A 62 23.55 -7.34 20.44
N ILE A 63 23.89 -6.80 21.62
CA ILE A 63 24.76 -7.43 22.62
C ILE A 63 24.18 -8.76 23.12
N GLY A 64 22.86 -8.84 23.36
CA GLY A 64 22.20 -10.07 23.78
C GLY A 64 22.40 -11.25 22.82
N ASN A 65 22.74 -10.97 21.56
CA ASN A 65 23.01 -11.97 20.54
C ASN A 65 24.48 -12.41 20.49
N VAL A 66 25.41 -11.71 21.17
CA VAL A 66 26.85 -12.03 21.15
C VAL A 66 27.17 -13.25 22.01
N ASP A 67 26.51 -13.39 23.16
CA ASP A 67 26.79 -14.46 24.14
C ASP A 67 26.05 -15.79 23.85
N VAL A 68 25.17 -15.80 22.85
CA VAL A 68 24.42 -16.98 22.42
C VAL A 68 25.26 -17.82 21.45
N ASN A 69 25.78 -18.95 21.93
CA ASN A 69 26.60 -19.86 21.11
C ASN A 69 25.77 -20.74 20.15
N GLN A 70 24.48 -20.93 20.41
CA GLN A 70 23.60 -21.75 19.58
C GLN A 70 23.06 -20.94 18.40
N LEU A 71 23.51 -21.27 17.18
CA LEU A 71 23.07 -20.61 15.94
C LEU A 71 21.55 -20.59 15.76
N SER A 72 20.83 -21.60 16.26
CA SER A 72 19.36 -21.68 16.18
C SER A 72 18.62 -20.66 17.04
N LEU A 73 19.29 -20.08 18.03
CA LEU A 73 18.73 -19.07 18.94
C LEU A 73 19.18 -17.65 18.59
N LYS A 74 19.89 -17.50 17.46
CA LYS A 74 20.55 -16.27 17.03
C LYS A 74 19.94 -15.76 15.73
N PRO A 75 18.91 -14.89 15.80
CA PRO A 75 18.44 -14.17 14.62
C PRO A 75 19.61 -13.39 14.01
N VAL A 76 19.84 -13.57 12.71
CA VAL A 76 20.98 -12.95 12.00
C VAL A 76 20.68 -11.53 11.50
N ASN A 77 19.41 -11.14 11.46
CA ASN A 77 18.93 -9.82 11.02
C ASN A 77 17.46 -9.63 11.44
N GLY A 78 16.90 -8.45 11.17
CA GLY A 78 15.51 -8.12 11.51
C GLY A 78 14.45 -9.03 10.88
N VAL A 79 14.68 -9.57 9.68
CA VAL A 79 13.74 -10.52 9.05
C VAL A 79 13.67 -11.83 9.84
N ALA A 80 14.82 -12.33 10.29
CA ALA A 80 14.89 -13.50 11.15
C ALA A 80 14.21 -13.25 12.50
N LEU A 81 14.46 -12.08 13.11
CA LEU A 81 13.85 -11.72 14.39
C LEU A 81 12.32 -11.60 14.27
N ALA A 82 11.82 -10.87 13.27
CA ALA A 82 10.39 -10.75 13.00
C ALA A 82 9.72 -12.11 12.79
N SER A 83 10.41 -13.06 12.16
CA SER A 83 9.90 -14.42 11.98
C SER A 83 9.79 -15.19 13.29
N VAL A 84 10.77 -15.04 14.19
CA VAL A 84 10.75 -15.64 15.54
C VAL A 84 9.62 -15.04 16.37
N LEU A 85 9.52 -13.71 16.44
CA LEU A 85 8.49 -13.01 17.21
C LEU A 85 7.08 -13.36 16.73
N ARG A 86 6.87 -13.42 15.41
CA ARG A 86 5.59 -13.84 14.83
C ARG A 86 5.22 -15.26 15.20
N GLU A 87 6.18 -16.19 15.23
CA GLU A 87 5.88 -17.57 15.61
C GLU A 87 5.54 -17.67 17.10
N HIS A 88 6.23 -16.91 17.97
CA HIS A 88 5.85 -16.79 19.38
C HIS A 88 4.43 -16.22 19.56
N TYR A 89 4.03 -15.26 18.72
CA TYR A 89 2.69 -14.69 18.73
C TYR A 89 1.57 -15.73 18.52
N ARG A 90 1.88 -16.85 17.85
CA ARG A 90 0.92 -17.93 17.59
C ARG A 90 0.82 -18.95 18.73
N THR A 91 1.65 -18.81 19.77
CA THR A 91 1.73 -19.72 20.90
C THR A 91 1.09 -19.13 22.15
N GLU A 92 0.84 -19.94 23.18
CA GLU A 92 0.36 -19.44 24.47
C GLU A 92 1.46 -18.58 25.15
N PRO A 93 1.12 -17.43 25.76
CA PRO A 93 -0.24 -16.92 26.04
C PRO A 93 -0.87 -16.06 24.92
N LEU A 94 -0.13 -15.77 23.84
CA LEU A 94 -0.49 -14.78 22.82
C LEU A 94 -1.50 -15.27 21.78
N ARG A 95 -1.78 -16.58 21.73
CA ARG A 95 -2.68 -17.19 20.76
C ARG A 95 -4.07 -16.54 20.67
N HIS A 96 -4.51 -15.86 21.72
CA HIS A 96 -5.81 -15.20 21.80
C HIS A 96 -5.75 -13.68 21.74
N ALA A 97 -4.54 -13.11 21.58
CA ALA A 97 -4.36 -11.68 21.43
C ALA A 97 -4.90 -11.18 20.07
N PRO A 98 -5.18 -9.88 19.92
CA PRO A 98 -5.60 -9.27 18.66
C PRO A 98 -4.61 -9.51 17.50
N PRO A 99 -4.93 -9.23 16.24
CA PRO A 99 -3.93 -9.35 15.17
C PRO A 99 -2.78 -8.34 15.34
N THR A 100 -1.53 -8.82 15.26
CA THR A 100 -0.32 -7.97 15.21
C THR A 100 0.37 -8.11 13.86
N GLY A 101 0.54 -6.99 13.15
CA GLY A 101 1.34 -6.93 11.94
C GLY A 101 2.83 -6.84 12.26
N PHE A 102 3.67 -7.33 11.35
CA PHE A 102 5.13 -7.22 11.41
C PHE A 102 5.65 -6.59 10.11
N ALA A 103 6.31 -5.46 10.25
CA ALA A 103 7.00 -4.78 9.17
C ALA A 103 8.50 -4.68 9.46
N LEU A 104 9.26 -4.30 8.44
CA LEU A 104 10.69 -4.09 8.54
C LEU A 104 11.02 -2.65 8.16
N ILE A 105 12.02 -2.06 8.82
CA ILE A 105 12.61 -0.79 8.45
C ILE A 105 14.10 -0.97 8.16
N THR A 106 14.65 -0.27 7.16
CA THR A 106 16.09 -0.38 6.85
C THR A 106 16.65 0.85 6.15
N GLY A 107 17.92 1.13 6.38
CA GLY A 107 18.73 2.03 5.56
C GLY A 107 19.38 1.36 4.34
N LYS A 108 19.28 0.03 4.20
CA LYS A 108 19.99 -0.78 3.19
C LYS A 108 19.01 -1.63 2.36
N PRO A 109 18.14 -1.02 1.54
CA PRO A 109 17.13 -1.77 0.77
C PRO A 109 17.73 -2.82 -0.18
N ASP A 110 18.94 -2.57 -0.70
CA ASP A 110 19.65 -3.51 -1.57
C ASP A 110 20.10 -4.80 -0.86
N ALA A 111 20.28 -4.78 0.46
CA ALA A 111 20.73 -5.95 1.21
C ALA A 111 19.63 -7.03 1.35
N ILE A 112 18.38 -6.64 1.12
CA ILE A 112 17.20 -7.50 1.31
C ILE A 112 16.64 -7.95 -0.04
N SER A 113 16.88 -7.17 -1.08
CA SER A 113 16.43 -7.51 -2.42
C SER A 113 17.10 -8.79 -2.94
N THR A 114 16.28 -9.71 -3.43
CA THR A 114 16.74 -10.98 -4.04
C THR A 114 17.21 -10.81 -5.48
N SER A 115 16.91 -9.67 -6.12
CA SER A 115 17.14 -9.43 -7.54
C SER A 115 17.72 -8.03 -7.78
N PRO A 116 18.75 -7.87 -8.63
CA PRO A 116 19.30 -6.56 -8.95
C PRO A 116 18.21 -5.60 -9.45
N GLY A 117 18.09 -4.45 -8.79
CA GLY A 117 17.13 -3.40 -9.16
C GLY A 117 15.71 -3.56 -8.60
N GLU A 118 15.38 -4.70 -7.97
CA GLU A 118 14.08 -4.91 -7.34
C GLU A 118 14.06 -4.22 -5.96
N ARG A 119 13.58 -2.97 -5.91
CA ARG A 119 13.48 -2.19 -4.67
C ARG A 119 12.04 -1.93 -4.25
N ARG A 120 11.07 -2.62 -4.83
CA ARG A 120 9.66 -2.35 -4.54
C ARG A 120 9.29 -2.89 -3.16
N PRO A 121 8.87 -2.04 -2.21
CA PRO A 121 8.60 -2.45 -0.83
C PRO A 121 7.64 -3.63 -0.70
N HIS A 122 6.57 -3.64 -1.51
CA HIS A 122 5.57 -4.71 -1.50
C HIS A 122 6.13 -6.07 -1.92
N VAL A 123 7.10 -6.11 -2.84
CA VAL A 123 7.71 -7.37 -3.30
C VAL A 123 8.61 -7.93 -2.21
N VAL A 124 9.46 -7.07 -1.65
CA VAL A 124 10.37 -7.42 -0.55
C VAL A 124 9.58 -7.93 0.66
N ALA A 125 8.55 -7.18 1.08
CA ALA A 125 7.68 -7.57 2.19
C ALA A 125 7.03 -8.94 1.94
N ARG A 126 6.47 -9.16 0.75
CA ARG A 126 5.84 -10.44 0.39
C ARG A 126 6.83 -11.62 0.46
N LEU A 127 8.03 -11.46 -0.07
CA LEU A 127 9.07 -12.51 -0.06
C LEU A 127 9.56 -12.83 1.36
N SER A 128 9.55 -11.84 2.25
CA SER A 128 9.90 -12.00 3.67
C SER A 128 8.71 -12.31 4.57
N ASN A 129 7.53 -12.58 3.99
CA ASN A 129 6.29 -12.84 4.73
C ASN A 129 5.88 -11.69 5.67
N LEU A 130 6.24 -10.44 5.39
CA LEU A 130 5.95 -9.23 6.18
C LEU A 130 4.72 -8.49 5.65
N GLU A 131 4.13 -7.67 6.50
CA GLU A 131 3.04 -6.75 6.13
C GLU A 131 3.57 -5.66 5.20
N TRP A 132 4.67 -4.99 5.58
CA TRP A 132 5.29 -3.95 4.78
C TRP A 132 6.81 -3.81 5.02
N PHE A 133 7.42 -2.95 4.22
CA PHE A 133 8.83 -2.62 4.24
C PHE A 133 9.03 -1.10 4.13
N PHE A 134 9.74 -0.49 5.07
CA PHE A 134 10.00 0.95 5.14
C PHE A 134 11.50 1.26 4.90
N GLU A 135 11.78 2.35 4.19
CA GLU A 135 13.15 2.82 3.93
C GLU A 135 13.51 3.97 4.92
N LYS A 136 14.58 3.86 5.73
CA LYS A 136 14.96 4.86 6.76
C LYS A 136 15.25 6.25 6.18
N TYR A 137 15.78 6.32 4.96
CA TYR A 137 16.28 7.57 4.35
C TYR A 137 15.34 8.20 3.31
N THR A 138 14.09 7.74 3.24
CA THR A 138 13.04 8.41 2.48
C THR A 138 12.37 9.50 3.33
N ASP A 139 11.35 10.18 2.77
CA ASP A 139 10.56 11.18 3.49
C ASP A 139 10.02 10.60 4.81
N SER A 140 10.56 11.10 5.93
CA SER A 140 10.23 10.60 7.26
C SER A 140 8.78 10.90 7.65
N GLN A 141 8.19 11.97 7.13
CA GLN A 141 6.77 12.26 7.37
C GLN A 141 5.89 11.26 6.61
N GLN A 142 6.20 11.00 5.35
CA GLN A 142 5.48 9.99 4.57
C GLN A 142 5.56 8.60 5.23
N ASN A 143 6.75 8.22 5.71
CA ASN A 143 6.91 6.96 6.46
C ASN A 143 6.05 6.95 7.72
N ALA A 144 6.03 8.05 8.48
CA ALA A 144 5.21 8.16 9.69
C ALA A 144 3.71 7.98 9.37
N ASP A 145 3.23 8.67 8.33
CA ASP A 145 1.83 8.59 7.89
C ASP A 145 1.47 7.16 7.43
N GLN A 146 2.37 6.48 6.71
CA GLN A 146 2.20 5.09 6.29
C GLN A 146 2.15 4.12 7.47
N ILE A 147 3.03 4.30 8.47
CA ILE A 147 3.07 3.50 9.69
C ILE A 147 1.75 3.65 10.46
N VAL A 148 1.29 4.89 10.66
CA VAL A 148 0.00 5.18 11.30
C VAL A 148 -1.14 4.53 10.51
N SER A 149 -1.18 4.70 9.19
CA SER A 149 -2.25 4.14 8.35
C SER A 149 -2.30 2.60 8.43
N LEU A 150 -1.13 1.94 8.45
CA LEU A 150 -1.03 0.50 8.61
C LEU A 150 -1.49 0.04 9.99
N ALA A 151 -1.03 0.70 11.06
CA ALA A 151 -1.41 0.37 12.42
C ALA A 151 -2.93 0.54 12.65
N ILE A 152 -3.51 1.64 12.16
CA ILE A 152 -4.97 1.86 12.19
C ILE A 152 -5.70 0.77 11.42
N ALA A 153 -5.21 0.38 10.23
CA ALA A 153 -5.85 -0.65 9.43
C ALA A 153 -5.84 -2.02 10.12
N ILE A 154 -4.74 -2.39 10.78
CA ILE A 154 -4.65 -3.64 11.56
C ILE A 154 -5.55 -3.58 12.79
N HIS A 155 -5.52 -2.48 13.54
CA HIS A 155 -6.36 -2.27 14.72
C HIS A 155 -7.87 -2.32 14.38
N SER A 156 -8.23 -1.85 13.18
CA SER A 156 -9.61 -1.84 12.69
C SER A 156 -10.08 -3.19 12.17
N LEU A 157 -9.22 -4.22 12.11
CA LEU A 157 -9.65 -5.55 11.70
C LEU A 157 -10.64 -6.12 12.73
N PRO A 158 -11.69 -6.82 12.28
CA PRO A 158 -12.60 -7.49 13.19
C PRO A 158 -11.85 -8.48 14.09
N SER A 159 -12.08 -8.40 15.42
CA SER A 159 -11.47 -9.30 16.42
C SER A 159 -11.87 -10.77 16.29
N GLY A 160 -12.82 -11.06 15.41
CA GLY A 160 -13.19 -12.40 15.00
C GLY A 160 -13.96 -12.32 13.69
N PHE A 161 -13.32 -12.72 12.59
CA PHE A 161 -14.07 -13.17 11.43
C PHE A 161 -14.98 -14.32 11.88
N SER A 162 -16.20 -14.37 11.33
CA SER A 162 -17.14 -15.42 11.71
C SER A 162 -16.51 -16.81 11.50
N GLU A 163 -16.99 -17.83 12.21
CA GLU A 163 -16.54 -19.21 11.95
C GLU A 163 -16.87 -19.66 10.52
N ASN A 164 -17.78 -18.95 9.85
CA ASN A 164 -18.12 -19.17 8.46
C ASN A 164 -17.15 -18.43 7.53
N MET A 165 -17.07 -18.88 6.28
CA MET A 165 -16.29 -18.16 5.27
C MET A 165 -16.79 -16.72 5.15
N VAL A 166 -15.85 -15.78 5.19
CA VAL A 166 -16.15 -14.37 4.94
C VAL A 166 -16.66 -14.24 3.51
N GLU A 167 -17.89 -13.75 3.39
CA GLU A 167 -18.49 -13.48 2.10
C GLU A 167 -17.89 -12.21 1.49
N LEU A 168 -17.97 -12.11 0.16
CA LEU A 168 -17.44 -10.95 -0.56
C LEU A 168 -18.05 -9.63 -0.06
N ASP A 169 -19.32 -9.64 0.35
CA ASP A 169 -20.06 -8.45 0.78
C ASP A 169 -19.48 -7.88 2.08
N GLU A 170 -19.16 -8.73 3.05
CA GLU A 170 -18.50 -8.34 4.31
C GLU A 170 -17.12 -7.70 4.04
N LEU A 171 -16.38 -8.22 3.05
CA LEU A 171 -15.13 -7.61 2.62
C LEU A 171 -15.36 -6.23 2.00
N ILE A 172 -16.39 -6.06 1.18
CA ILE A 172 -16.69 -4.77 0.52
C ILE A 172 -17.01 -3.69 1.55
N GLU A 173 -17.68 -4.04 2.65
CA GLU A 173 -17.90 -3.13 3.77
C GLU A 173 -16.60 -2.70 4.44
N LEU A 174 -15.64 -3.62 4.66
CA LEU A 174 -14.30 -3.28 5.16
C LEU A 174 -13.50 -2.38 4.19
N LEU A 175 -13.81 -2.46 2.89
CA LEU A 175 -13.27 -1.57 1.87
C LEU A 175 -14.02 -0.23 1.81
N GLY A 176 -14.93 0.04 2.74
CA GLY A 176 -15.59 1.34 2.91
C GLY A 176 -16.82 1.55 2.03
N VAL A 177 -17.41 0.48 1.48
CA VAL A 177 -18.58 0.56 0.61
C VAL A 177 -19.75 -0.18 1.24
N THR A 178 -20.86 0.52 1.45
CA THR A 178 -22.10 -0.05 1.97
C THR A 178 -23.05 -0.46 0.83
N HIS A 179 -23.99 -1.35 1.12
CA HIS A 179 -25.06 -1.76 0.19
C HIS A 179 -25.94 -0.59 -0.31
N GLU A 180 -25.94 0.54 0.38
CA GLU A 180 -26.67 1.76 -0.02
C GLU A 180 -25.96 2.51 -1.16
N ASN A 181 -24.69 2.19 -1.43
CA ASN A 181 -23.94 2.82 -2.51
C ASN A 181 -24.52 2.37 -3.87
N PRO A 182 -24.90 3.30 -4.76
CA PRO A 182 -25.49 2.95 -6.06
C PRO A 182 -24.54 2.18 -6.99
N LEU A 183 -23.24 2.17 -6.68
CA LEU A 183 -22.21 1.42 -7.41
C LEU A 183 -21.76 0.15 -6.69
N PHE A 184 -22.44 -0.28 -5.61
CA PHE A 184 -22.07 -1.43 -4.79
C PHE A 184 -21.79 -2.69 -5.64
N GLU A 185 -22.73 -3.11 -6.49
CA GLU A 185 -22.56 -4.31 -7.32
C GLU A 185 -21.35 -4.20 -8.26
N ARG A 186 -21.12 -3.01 -8.82
CA ARG A 186 -19.96 -2.78 -9.70
C ARG A 186 -18.64 -2.86 -8.94
N TYR A 187 -18.58 -2.30 -7.73
CA TYR A 187 -17.40 -2.39 -6.87
C TYR A 187 -17.16 -3.81 -6.39
N ARG A 188 -18.24 -4.50 -6.00
CA ARG A 188 -18.25 -5.92 -5.64
C ARG A 188 -17.67 -6.79 -6.75
N ASP A 189 -18.15 -6.65 -7.98
CA ASP A 189 -17.64 -7.40 -9.13
C ASP A 189 -16.16 -7.09 -9.41
N ALA A 190 -15.77 -5.82 -9.36
CA ALA A 190 -14.39 -5.40 -9.59
C ALA A 190 -13.42 -5.97 -8.54
N VAL A 191 -13.83 -5.99 -7.27
CA VAL A 191 -13.08 -6.63 -6.19
C VAL A 191 -13.02 -8.14 -6.38
N GLY A 192 -14.15 -8.78 -6.74
CA GLY A 192 -14.22 -10.21 -7.01
C GLY A 192 -13.23 -10.65 -8.10
N LEU A 193 -13.08 -9.87 -9.17
CA LEU A 193 -12.09 -10.10 -10.23
C LEU A 193 -10.63 -10.06 -9.72
N CYS A 194 -10.38 -9.31 -8.65
CA CYS A 194 -9.07 -9.20 -8.01
C CYS A 194 -8.75 -10.35 -7.04
N ARG A 195 -9.66 -11.33 -6.95
CA ARG A 195 -9.50 -12.60 -6.22
C ARG A 195 -9.03 -12.39 -4.77
N PRO A 196 -9.83 -11.71 -3.94
CA PRO A 196 -9.48 -11.53 -2.53
C PRO A 196 -9.33 -12.88 -1.81
N PRO A 197 -8.51 -12.95 -0.76
CA PRO A 197 -8.19 -14.19 -0.07
C PRO A 197 -9.31 -14.64 0.89
N LEU A 198 -10.57 -14.67 0.44
CA LEU A 198 -11.76 -14.91 1.28
C LEU A 198 -11.67 -16.19 2.11
N HIS A 199 -11.19 -17.28 1.52
CA HIS A 199 -11.03 -18.58 2.17
C HIS A 199 -9.91 -18.63 3.23
N HIS A 200 -9.07 -17.60 3.31
CA HIS A 200 -8.02 -17.46 4.31
C HIS A 200 -8.36 -16.43 5.39
N LEU A 201 -9.48 -15.71 5.25
CA LEU A 201 -10.01 -14.86 6.29
C LEU A 201 -10.64 -15.77 7.35
N SER A 202 -9.86 -16.06 8.38
CA SER A 202 -10.28 -16.88 9.50
C SER A 202 -9.88 -16.20 10.79
N LYS A 203 -10.46 -16.67 11.90
CA LYS A 203 -10.03 -16.24 13.23
C LYS A 203 -8.53 -16.46 13.46
N GLU A 204 -7.94 -17.50 12.88
CA GLU A 204 -6.52 -17.84 13.06
C GLU A 204 -5.57 -16.89 12.31
N SER A 205 -5.99 -16.32 11.18
CA SER A 205 -5.17 -15.37 10.43
C SER A 205 -5.33 -13.92 10.91
N GLY A 206 -6.33 -13.67 11.78
CA GLY A 206 -6.63 -12.34 12.33
C GLY A 206 -6.94 -11.29 11.26
N GLY A 207 -7.24 -11.70 10.02
CA GLY A 207 -7.45 -10.78 8.90
C GLY A 207 -6.19 -10.16 8.29
N LEU A 208 -4.98 -10.45 8.79
CA LEU A 208 -3.75 -9.85 8.27
C LEU A 208 -3.51 -10.20 6.78
N ILE A 209 -4.06 -11.31 6.31
CA ILE A 209 -4.03 -11.67 4.89
C ILE A 209 -4.77 -10.66 4.00
N LEU A 210 -5.81 -9.99 4.52
CA LEU A 210 -6.49 -8.89 3.83
C LEU A 210 -5.57 -7.69 3.68
N ILE A 211 -4.92 -7.29 4.77
CA ILE A 211 -3.95 -6.18 4.78
C ILE A 211 -2.83 -6.44 3.76
N ARG A 212 -2.27 -7.66 3.74
CA ARG A 212 -1.26 -8.06 2.76
C ARG A 212 -1.78 -8.06 1.33
N TRP A 213 -3.02 -8.53 1.09
CA TRP A 213 -3.60 -8.47 -0.25
C TRP A 213 -3.73 -7.02 -0.72
N LEU A 214 -4.21 -6.11 0.13
CA LEU A 214 -4.28 -4.69 -0.18
C LEU A 214 -2.90 -4.10 -0.48
N LEU A 215 -1.95 -4.24 0.46
CA LEU A 215 -0.61 -3.70 0.34
C LEU A 215 0.20 -4.30 -0.81
N HIS A 216 0.05 -5.60 -1.09
CA HIS A 216 0.93 -6.30 -2.02
C HIS A 216 0.35 -6.50 -3.41
N ARG A 217 -0.97 -6.39 -3.57
CA ARG A 217 -1.66 -6.74 -4.83
C ARG A 217 -2.60 -5.66 -5.35
N ILE A 218 -3.07 -4.77 -4.48
CA ILE A 218 -4.06 -3.75 -4.86
C ILE A 218 -3.42 -2.37 -4.92
N LEU A 219 -2.86 -1.86 -3.83
CA LEU A 219 -2.33 -0.49 -3.77
C LEU A 219 -1.15 -0.24 -4.73
N PRO A 220 -0.18 -1.16 -4.90
CA PRO A 220 0.94 -0.92 -5.81
C PRO A 220 0.58 -0.97 -7.30
N HIS A 221 -0.62 -1.44 -7.65
CA HIS A 221 -1.01 -1.72 -9.02
C HIS A 221 -2.32 -1.02 -9.39
N THR A 222 -2.47 -0.64 -10.65
CA THR A 222 -3.74 -0.07 -11.13
C THR A 222 -4.80 -1.17 -11.26
N SER A 223 -5.60 -1.36 -10.21
CA SER A 223 -6.57 -2.45 -10.08
C SER A 223 -8.01 -1.91 -10.06
N PHE A 224 -8.83 -2.29 -9.07
CA PHE A 224 -10.11 -1.62 -8.80
C PHE A 224 -9.92 -0.25 -8.12
N LEU A 225 -8.73 0.02 -7.58
CA LEU A 225 -8.32 1.34 -7.11
C LEU A 225 -7.32 1.97 -8.09
N ILE A 226 -7.43 3.29 -8.24
CA ILE A 226 -6.48 4.11 -8.98
C ILE A 226 -5.90 5.19 -8.07
N ASP A 227 -4.62 5.48 -8.24
CA ASP A 227 -3.93 6.59 -7.58
C ASP A 227 -4.06 7.89 -8.40
N GLU A 228 -3.42 8.95 -7.91
CA GLU A 228 -3.40 10.26 -8.57
C GLU A 228 -2.82 10.22 -10.00
N ARG A 229 -1.77 9.44 -10.23
CA ARG A 229 -1.13 9.32 -11.55
C ARG A 229 -2.10 8.73 -12.57
N ASN A 230 -2.76 7.65 -12.16
CA ASN A 230 -3.74 6.95 -12.99
C ASN A 230 -5.05 7.74 -13.15
N LEU A 231 -5.39 8.59 -12.19
CA LEU A 231 -6.47 9.58 -12.33
C LEU A 231 -6.09 10.63 -13.39
N ALA A 232 -4.92 11.26 -13.30
CA ALA A 232 -4.46 12.25 -14.27
C ALA A 232 -4.46 11.70 -15.72
N ALA A 233 -3.98 10.46 -15.90
CA ALA A 233 -4.01 9.77 -17.19
C ALA A 233 -5.43 9.60 -17.75
N ARG A 234 -6.42 9.30 -16.90
CA ARG A 234 -7.85 9.17 -17.30
C ARG A 234 -8.48 10.52 -17.62
N LEU A 235 -8.14 11.55 -16.84
CA LEU A 235 -8.60 12.93 -17.04
C LEU A 235 -7.93 13.64 -18.22
N ARG A 236 -6.83 13.08 -18.76
CA ARG A 236 -6.03 13.66 -19.85
C ARG A 236 -5.37 14.99 -19.45
N VAL A 237 -4.87 15.06 -18.22
CA VAL A 237 -4.24 16.25 -17.65
C VAL A 237 -2.86 15.91 -17.10
N THR A 238 -2.04 16.93 -16.87
CA THR A 238 -0.74 16.77 -16.19
C THR A 238 -0.96 16.51 -14.70
N ILE A 239 -0.09 15.68 -14.11
CA ILE A 239 -0.17 15.30 -12.68
C ILE A 239 -0.02 16.52 -11.77
N ASP A 240 0.89 17.45 -12.09
CA ASP A 240 1.08 18.67 -11.29
C ASP A 240 -0.17 19.56 -11.26
N SER A 241 -0.86 19.72 -12.39
CA SER A 241 -2.10 20.49 -12.43
C SER A 241 -3.23 19.82 -11.64
N LEU A 242 -3.27 18.48 -11.63
CA LEU A 242 -4.22 17.72 -10.82
C LEU A 242 -3.94 17.92 -9.33
N ARG A 243 -2.69 17.83 -8.88
CA ARG A 243 -2.28 18.09 -7.48
C ARG A 243 -2.74 19.46 -7.00
N LEU A 244 -2.49 20.50 -7.81
CA LEU A 244 -2.90 21.86 -7.50
C LEU A 244 -4.43 21.97 -7.39
N GLN A 245 -5.16 21.34 -8.32
CA GLN A 245 -6.62 21.34 -8.31
C GLN A 245 -7.20 20.54 -7.13
N LEU A 246 -6.58 19.43 -6.72
CA LEU A 246 -7.01 18.62 -5.57
C LEU A 246 -6.73 19.29 -4.23
N ALA A 247 -5.67 20.11 -4.15
CA ALA A 247 -5.38 20.91 -2.96
C ALA A 247 -6.41 22.04 -2.73
N GLU A 248 -7.25 22.33 -3.74
CA GLU A 248 -8.30 23.33 -3.64
C GLU A 248 -9.63 22.70 -3.22
N ASN A 249 -10.18 23.19 -2.12
CA ASN A 249 -11.55 22.86 -1.72
C ASN A 249 -12.52 23.53 -2.71
N GLY A 250 -13.17 22.73 -3.55
CA GLY A 250 -14.12 23.22 -4.54
C GLY A 250 -14.95 22.09 -5.15
N GLN A 251 -15.84 22.46 -6.07
CA GLN A 251 -16.83 21.55 -6.68
C GLN A 251 -16.18 20.30 -7.28
N PHE A 252 -15.05 20.43 -7.98
CA PHE A 252 -14.35 19.27 -8.55
C PHE A 252 -13.92 18.25 -7.49
N MET A 253 -13.43 18.69 -6.33
CA MET A 253 -13.06 17.79 -5.24
C MET A 253 -14.32 17.14 -4.65
N GLU A 254 -15.37 17.92 -4.39
CA GLU A 254 -16.65 17.41 -3.88
C GLU A 254 -17.24 16.30 -4.77
N GLU A 255 -17.18 16.48 -6.09
CA GLU A 255 -17.59 15.46 -7.06
C GLU A 255 -16.72 14.20 -6.96
N LEU A 256 -15.39 14.35 -6.91
CA LEU A 256 -14.47 13.22 -6.79
C LEU A 256 -14.57 12.49 -5.44
N ALA A 257 -14.93 13.20 -4.36
CA ALA A 257 -15.06 12.64 -3.02
C ALA A 257 -16.11 11.51 -2.97
N ASN A 258 -17.14 11.56 -3.81
CA ASN A 258 -18.16 10.51 -3.94
C ASN A 258 -17.59 9.17 -4.44
N TYR A 259 -16.40 9.20 -5.04
CA TYR A 259 -15.72 8.02 -5.60
C TYR A 259 -14.40 7.71 -4.88
N ALA A 260 -14.05 8.48 -3.84
CA ALA A 260 -12.86 8.25 -3.05
C ALA A 260 -12.94 6.93 -2.30
N TYR A 261 -11.80 6.26 -2.17
CA TYR A 261 -11.66 5.07 -1.36
C TYR A 261 -11.44 5.45 0.10
N THR A 262 -12.32 4.99 0.98
CA THR A 262 -12.35 5.34 2.41
C THR A 262 -12.14 4.13 3.33
N GLY A 263 -11.91 2.94 2.77
CA GLY A 263 -11.69 1.71 3.51
C GLY A 263 -10.33 1.61 4.20
N LEU A 264 -9.98 0.39 4.61
CA LEU A 264 -8.68 0.06 5.19
C LEU A 264 -7.52 0.57 4.31
N LEU A 265 -6.49 1.17 4.93
CA LEU A 265 -5.31 1.73 4.25
C LEU A 265 -5.62 2.87 3.25
N SER A 266 -6.76 3.54 3.38
CA SER A 266 -7.17 4.64 2.47
C SER A 266 -6.19 5.82 2.43
N THR A 267 -5.40 6.02 3.48
CA THR A 267 -4.40 7.08 3.58
C THR A 267 -2.96 6.59 3.45
N PHE A 268 -2.76 5.30 3.16
CA PHE A 268 -1.43 4.68 3.21
C PHE A 268 -0.48 5.28 2.16
N ASP A 269 -0.94 5.46 0.93
CA ASP A 269 -0.10 5.95 -0.16
C ASP A 269 -0.88 6.92 -1.04
N GLY A 270 -1.25 8.04 -0.41
CA GLY A 270 -2.07 9.08 -1.02
C GLY A 270 -3.54 8.69 -1.18
N ILE A 271 -4.33 9.66 -1.67
CA ILE A 271 -5.76 9.46 -1.94
C ILE A 271 -5.91 8.52 -3.14
N ARG A 272 -6.89 7.63 -3.03
CA ARG A 272 -7.24 6.68 -4.09
C ARG A 272 -8.72 6.76 -4.39
N TRP A 273 -9.07 6.38 -5.61
CA TRP A 273 -10.45 6.36 -6.06
C TRP A 273 -10.83 4.99 -6.59
N TRP A 274 -12.10 4.66 -6.44
CA TRP A 274 -12.69 3.50 -7.11
C TRP A 274 -12.66 3.73 -8.62
N ARG A 275 -11.88 2.91 -9.32
CA ARG A 275 -11.71 2.99 -10.78
C ARG A 275 -13.05 3.00 -11.50
N GLY A 276 -13.93 2.06 -11.14
CA GLY A 276 -15.26 1.95 -11.75
C GLY A 276 -16.14 3.18 -11.50
N GLY A 277 -15.95 3.86 -10.36
CA GLY A 277 -16.65 5.10 -10.01
C GLY A 277 -16.18 6.26 -10.88
N ILE A 278 -14.87 6.44 -11.00
CA ILE A 278 -14.27 7.46 -11.87
C ILE A 278 -14.64 7.24 -13.35
N GLU A 279 -14.61 6.00 -13.83
CA GLU A 279 -15.00 5.69 -15.21
C GLU A 279 -16.49 5.97 -15.46
N GLN A 280 -17.37 5.66 -14.50
CA GLN A 280 -18.80 5.99 -14.60
C GLN A 280 -19.03 7.50 -14.58
N TRP A 281 -18.35 8.20 -13.69
CA TRP A 281 -18.44 9.66 -13.57
C TRP A 281 -18.00 10.34 -14.86
N LEU A 282 -16.83 9.97 -15.40
CA LEU A 282 -16.35 10.46 -16.70
C LEU A 282 -17.33 10.16 -17.83
N TRP A 283 -17.91 8.96 -17.87
CA TRP A 283 -18.94 8.61 -18.84
C TRP A 283 -20.15 9.56 -18.75
N ASN A 284 -20.62 9.85 -17.53
CA ASN A 284 -21.80 10.69 -17.31
C ASN A 284 -21.53 12.16 -17.69
N ILE A 285 -20.43 12.76 -17.22
CA ILE A 285 -20.15 14.19 -17.49
C ILE A 285 -19.84 14.46 -18.96
N THR A 286 -19.43 13.44 -19.72
CA THR A 286 -19.13 13.54 -21.16
C THR A 286 -20.25 13.03 -22.05
N ASP A 287 -21.41 12.67 -21.50
CA ASP A 287 -22.54 12.06 -22.24
C ASP A 287 -22.09 10.88 -23.13
N GLY A 288 -21.30 9.98 -22.54
CA GLY A 288 -20.75 8.79 -23.20
C GLY A 288 -19.53 9.04 -24.10
N GLN A 289 -18.98 10.25 -24.12
CA GLN A 289 -17.85 10.62 -24.99
C GLN A 289 -16.50 10.63 -24.27
N SER A 290 -16.34 9.86 -23.19
CA SER A 290 -15.11 9.82 -22.36
C SER A 290 -13.85 9.35 -23.10
N SER A 291 -14.02 8.74 -24.29
CA SER A 291 -12.91 8.39 -25.19
C SER A 291 -12.35 9.58 -25.99
N LYS A 292 -13.09 10.70 -26.09
CA LYS A 292 -12.69 11.90 -26.83
C LYS A 292 -12.03 12.91 -25.88
N PRO A 293 -10.73 13.21 -26.03
CA PRO A 293 -10.02 14.11 -25.13
C PRO A 293 -10.68 15.50 -25.00
N ALA A 294 -11.12 16.08 -26.11
CA ALA A 294 -11.78 17.39 -26.09
C ALA A 294 -13.06 17.41 -25.25
N ALA A 295 -13.88 16.37 -25.33
CA ALA A 295 -15.11 16.26 -24.55
C ALA A 295 -14.80 16.14 -23.05
N VAL A 296 -13.79 15.33 -22.68
CA VAL A 296 -13.35 15.22 -21.28
C VAL A 296 -12.91 16.58 -20.73
N LEU A 297 -12.04 17.30 -21.44
CA LEU A 297 -11.52 18.59 -20.99
C LEU A 297 -12.60 19.68 -20.91
N GLU A 298 -13.57 19.67 -21.82
CA GLU A 298 -14.71 20.59 -21.78
C GLU A 298 -15.61 20.30 -20.57
N SER A 299 -15.97 19.03 -20.34
CA SER A 299 -16.76 18.62 -19.19
C SER A 299 -16.07 18.88 -17.85
N LEU A 300 -14.75 18.72 -17.78
CA LEU A 300 -13.96 19.02 -16.57
C LEU A 300 -14.05 20.49 -16.17
N LYS A 301 -14.06 21.43 -17.13
CA LYS A 301 -14.28 22.85 -16.84
C LYS A 301 -15.68 23.13 -16.30
N GLN A 302 -16.69 22.41 -16.79
CA GLN A 302 -18.08 22.57 -16.32
C GLN A 302 -18.27 22.15 -14.86
N VAL A 303 -17.42 21.25 -14.34
CA VAL A 303 -17.41 20.84 -12.93
C VAL A 303 -16.40 21.63 -12.08
N GLY A 304 -15.95 22.78 -12.56
CA GLY A 304 -15.10 23.71 -11.81
C GLY A 304 -13.61 23.37 -11.77
N ALA A 305 -13.13 22.53 -12.70
CA ALA A 305 -11.72 22.13 -12.78
C ALA A 305 -10.89 23.03 -13.73
N ASP A 306 -11.03 24.35 -13.59
CA ASP A 306 -10.49 25.33 -14.53
C ASP A 306 -8.95 25.43 -14.56
N LYS A 307 -8.27 24.93 -13.51
CA LYS A 307 -6.80 24.96 -13.40
C LYS A 307 -6.12 23.72 -13.96
N LEU A 308 -6.90 22.72 -14.38
CA LEU A 308 -6.36 21.52 -15.01
C LEU A 308 -5.68 21.86 -16.33
N VAL A 309 -4.42 21.43 -16.47
CA VAL A 309 -3.63 21.61 -17.68
C VAL A 309 -3.67 20.31 -18.48
N PRO A 310 -4.20 20.31 -19.72
CA PRO A 310 -4.20 19.14 -20.58
C PRO A 310 -2.79 18.60 -20.79
N THR A 311 -2.65 17.27 -20.88
CA THR A 311 -1.40 16.68 -21.37
C THR A 311 -1.34 16.69 -22.90
N GLU A 312 -0.13 16.81 -23.46
CA GLU A 312 0.12 16.70 -24.90
C GLU A 312 0.12 15.25 -25.39
N GLU A 313 0.22 14.29 -24.46
CA GLU A 313 0.33 12.88 -24.76
C GLU A 313 -0.96 12.30 -25.37
N VAL A 314 -0.82 11.53 -26.46
CA VAL A 314 -1.94 10.82 -27.07
C VAL A 314 -2.16 9.50 -26.33
N ARG A 315 -3.34 9.34 -25.70
CA ARG A 315 -3.67 8.17 -24.86
C ARG A 315 -2.60 7.95 -23.77
N PRO A 316 -2.42 8.93 -22.86
CA PRO A 316 -1.40 8.85 -21.81
C PRO A 316 -1.56 7.57 -20.97
N VAL A 317 -0.43 6.99 -20.63
CA VAL A 317 -0.30 5.92 -19.64
C VAL A 317 0.73 6.33 -18.58
N VAL A 318 0.59 5.75 -17.39
CA VAL A 318 1.61 5.83 -16.34
C VAL A 318 2.70 4.83 -16.67
N THR A 319 3.96 5.22 -16.49
CA THR A 319 5.13 4.38 -16.78
C THR A 319 5.92 4.08 -15.53
N LEU A 320 6.69 3.00 -15.57
CA LEU A 320 7.66 2.62 -14.55
C LEU A 320 9.06 3.08 -14.96
N ASN A 321 9.85 3.53 -13.98
CA ASN A 321 11.26 3.88 -14.15
C ASN A 321 12.18 2.63 -14.09
N GLU A 322 13.49 2.85 -14.13
CA GLU A 322 14.53 1.82 -14.02
C GLU A 322 14.57 1.09 -12.67
N HIS A 323 13.81 1.56 -11.69
CA HIS A 323 13.63 0.91 -10.38
C HIS A 323 12.23 0.30 -10.22
N LEU A 324 11.47 0.19 -11.32
CA LEU A 324 10.11 -0.32 -11.36
C LEU A 324 9.13 0.47 -10.47
N LYS A 325 9.43 1.73 -10.17
CA LYS A 325 8.53 2.67 -9.46
C LYS A 325 7.75 3.51 -10.49
N GLN A 326 6.50 3.83 -10.19
CA GLN A 326 5.68 4.68 -11.07
C GLN A 326 6.25 6.11 -11.13
N GLU A 327 6.29 6.67 -12.34
CA GLU A 327 6.76 8.04 -12.57
C GLU A 327 5.60 9.05 -12.51
N ASP A 328 5.90 10.28 -12.11
CA ASP A 328 4.96 11.42 -12.13
C ASP A 328 4.81 12.05 -13.54
N SER A 329 5.42 11.43 -14.56
CA SER A 329 5.25 11.79 -15.97
C SER A 329 4.35 10.79 -16.68
N LEU A 330 3.43 11.31 -17.48
CA LEU A 330 2.64 10.52 -18.41
C LEU A 330 3.39 10.36 -19.73
N THR A 331 3.17 9.26 -20.44
CA THR A 331 3.76 9.01 -21.75
C THR A 331 2.73 8.47 -22.71
N SER A 332 2.82 8.83 -23.99
CA SER A 332 1.97 8.28 -25.02
C SER A 332 2.17 6.77 -25.14
N ARG A 333 1.06 6.07 -25.40
CA ARG A 333 1.07 4.62 -25.58
C ARG A 333 1.93 4.15 -26.76
N SER A 334 2.26 5.01 -27.72
CA SER A 334 3.18 4.68 -28.83
C SER A 334 4.64 4.52 -28.38
N ASP A 335 5.04 5.23 -27.33
CA ASP A 335 6.44 5.39 -26.94
C ASP A 335 6.85 4.48 -25.77
N VAL A 336 5.96 3.58 -25.40
CA VAL A 336 6.13 2.63 -24.31
C VAL A 336 6.06 1.19 -24.80
N VAL A 337 6.55 0.27 -23.97
CA VAL A 337 6.44 -1.18 -24.13
C VAL A 337 5.80 -1.74 -22.87
N ALA A 338 4.86 -2.67 -23.04
CA ALA A 338 4.27 -3.39 -21.93
C ALA A 338 5.27 -4.43 -21.40
N ILE A 339 5.39 -4.52 -20.07
CA ILE A 339 6.19 -5.54 -19.40
C ILE A 339 5.33 -6.37 -18.45
N GLN A 340 5.71 -7.62 -18.25
CA GLN A 340 5.09 -8.54 -17.32
C GLN A 340 6.11 -8.92 -16.24
N LEU A 341 5.93 -8.32 -15.07
CA LEU A 341 6.69 -8.70 -13.88
C LEU A 341 6.03 -9.92 -13.23
N ASP A 342 6.83 -10.78 -12.60
CA ASP A 342 6.35 -12.04 -11.98
C ASP A 342 5.30 -11.80 -10.89
N ASP A 343 5.41 -10.67 -10.19
CA ASP A 343 4.48 -10.26 -9.15
C ASP A 343 3.32 -9.40 -9.69
N TRP A 344 3.33 -9.00 -10.96
CA TRP A 344 2.27 -8.14 -11.50
C TRP A 344 0.94 -8.90 -11.61
N PRO A 345 -0.15 -8.45 -10.96
CA PRO A 345 -1.42 -9.16 -11.02
C PRO A 345 -2.01 -9.15 -12.44
N SER A 346 -2.54 -10.29 -12.89
CA SER A 346 -3.14 -10.43 -14.22
C SER A 346 -4.42 -9.60 -14.43
N TYR A 347 -5.04 -9.12 -13.35
CA TYR A 347 -6.23 -8.27 -13.37
C TYR A 347 -5.91 -6.77 -13.35
N ALA A 348 -4.65 -6.40 -13.06
CA ALA A 348 -4.23 -5.01 -13.07
C ALA A 348 -4.03 -4.51 -14.50
N GLU A 349 -4.04 -3.19 -14.70
CA GLU A 349 -3.61 -2.63 -15.98
C GLU A 349 -2.16 -3.03 -16.28
N PRO A 350 -1.78 -3.21 -17.56
CA PRO A 350 -0.40 -3.56 -17.89
C PRO A 350 0.60 -2.54 -17.34
N ALA A 351 1.74 -3.03 -16.85
CA ALA A 351 2.89 -2.18 -16.57
C ALA A 351 3.53 -1.73 -17.88
N TYR A 352 3.85 -0.43 -17.98
CA TYR A 352 4.51 0.14 -19.14
C TYR A 352 5.86 0.72 -18.75
N VAL A 353 6.86 0.58 -19.61
CA VAL A 353 8.15 1.28 -19.53
C VAL A 353 8.41 2.05 -20.80
N ARG A 354 9.08 3.20 -20.70
CA ARG A 354 9.49 3.98 -21.87
C ARG A 354 10.52 3.18 -22.69
N ARG A 355 10.40 3.21 -24.02
CA ARG A 355 11.36 2.53 -24.93
C ARG A 355 12.81 2.93 -24.64
N GLU A 356 13.04 4.22 -24.35
CA GLU A 356 14.36 4.75 -24.03
C GLU A 356 15.00 4.14 -22.76
N ILE A 357 14.19 3.81 -21.76
CA ILE A 357 14.67 3.16 -20.53
C ILE A 357 15.02 1.70 -20.83
N LEU A 358 14.18 1.02 -21.61
CA LEU A 358 14.41 -0.35 -22.03
C LEU A 358 15.72 -0.52 -22.81
N GLU A 359 16.11 0.47 -23.62
CA GLU A 359 17.38 0.47 -24.35
C GLU A 359 18.60 0.55 -23.42
N LYS A 360 18.49 1.24 -22.29
CA LYS A 360 19.58 1.49 -21.33
C LYS A 360 19.73 0.41 -20.27
N HIS A 361 18.68 -0.35 -19.99
CA HIS A 361 18.64 -1.30 -18.88
C HIS A 361 18.27 -2.72 -19.36
N ASP A 362 19.29 -3.54 -19.63
CA ASP A 362 19.11 -4.87 -20.21
C ASP A 362 18.23 -5.81 -19.39
N PHE A 363 18.21 -5.67 -18.06
CA PHE A 363 17.38 -6.52 -17.20
C PHE A 363 15.88 -6.34 -17.48
N LEU A 364 15.44 -5.15 -17.92
CA LEU A 364 14.03 -4.90 -18.26
C LEU A 364 13.59 -5.66 -19.51
N LYS A 365 14.52 -5.99 -20.41
CA LYS A 365 14.23 -6.76 -21.63
C LYS A 365 13.76 -8.18 -21.31
N LEU A 366 14.08 -8.69 -20.12
CA LEU A 366 13.62 -10.01 -19.65
C LEU A 366 12.11 -10.04 -19.37
N PHE A 367 11.48 -8.87 -19.17
CA PHE A 367 10.06 -8.76 -18.81
C PHE A 367 9.18 -8.31 -19.97
N VAL A 368 9.72 -8.06 -21.17
CA VAL A 368 8.93 -7.59 -22.31
C VAL A 368 7.97 -8.69 -22.77
N THR A 369 6.68 -8.39 -22.77
CA THR A 369 5.67 -9.20 -23.46
C THR A 369 5.64 -8.82 -24.93
N GLU A 370 5.49 -9.79 -25.84
CA GLU A 370 5.61 -9.66 -27.30
C GLU A 370 5.08 -8.32 -27.87
N VAL A 371 5.88 -7.74 -28.77
CA VAL A 371 5.75 -6.39 -29.38
C VAL A 371 4.53 -6.24 -30.29
#